data_AF-A0AAD7V1Z2-F1
#
_entry.id   AF-A0AAD7V1Z2-F1
#
_cell.length_a   1.000
_cell.length_b   1.000
_cell.length_c   1.000
_cell.angle_alpha   90.00
_cell.angle_beta   90.00
_cell.angle_gamma   90.00
#
_symmetry.space_group_name_H-M   'P 1'
#
loop_
_entity.id
_entity.type
_entity.pdbx_description
1 polymer ?
#
loop_
_entity_poly.entity_id
_entity_poly.type
_entity_poly.pdbx_seq_one_letter_code
_entity_poly.pdbx_strand_id
1 'polypeptide(L)'
;MSLTVLLILVIAQPCEKPAPPQEEQPHERRQLPTDDAEEDDPSRLGLDELTSIGHSNDVLKYLENPRIRELVSHIDRSTDPEKELTNARSEDSMLEEFIQLLLRTTGRKRDDEQDS
;
A
#
# COMPACT_ATOMS: atom_id res chain seq x y z
N MET A 1 14.55 -40.40 44.10
CA MET A 1 15.36 -40.93 42.98
C MET A 1 15.04 -40.08 41.77
N SER A 2 16.01 -39.27 41.29
CA SER A 2 16.23 -38.71 39.94
C SER A 2 15.04 -38.27 39.06
N LEU A 3 15.07 -37.22 38.24
CA LEU A 3 16.18 -36.59 37.54
C LEU A 3 15.72 -35.23 37.00
N THR A 4 16.50 -34.19 37.26
CA THR A 4 16.39 -32.87 36.65
C THR A 4 16.99 -32.92 35.24
N VAL A 5 16.25 -33.29 34.19
CA VAL A 5 16.65 -32.98 32.79
C VAL A 5 15.43 -33.01 31.86
N LEU A 6 14.84 -31.86 31.55
CA LEU A 6 14.59 -31.41 30.16
C LEU A 6 13.95 -30.00 30.19
N LEU A 7 14.77 -29.01 30.52
CA LEU A 7 14.58 -27.67 29.97
C LEU A 7 14.97 -27.80 28.51
N ILE A 8 14.04 -27.57 27.56
CA ILE A 8 14.30 -27.07 26.20
C ILE A 8 12.99 -27.06 25.38
N LEU A 9 12.62 -25.83 25.03
CA LEU A 9 12.07 -25.38 23.75
C LEU A 9 10.57 -25.53 23.41
N VAL A 10 10.03 -24.33 23.18
CA VAL A 10 9.00 -23.94 22.20
C VAL A 10 7.55 -24.16 22.62
N ILE A 11 6.99 -23.04 23.06
CA ILE A 11 5.59 -22.75 23.27
C ILE A 11 4.90 -22.67 21.88
N ALA A 12 3.73 -23.31 21.79
CA ALA A 12 2.63 -23.11 20.83
C ALA A 12 2.78 -23.63 19.37
N GLN A 13 2.22 -24.82 19.13
CA GLN A 13 1.49 -25.19 17.91
C GLN A 13 0.08 -25.67 18.32
N PRO A 14 -0.88 -25.84 17.40
CA PRO A 14 -1.53 -24.86 16.54
C PRO A 14 -3.04 -24.78 16.87
N CYS A 15 -3.74 -23.76 16.37
CA CYS A 15 -5.15 -23.46 16.67
C CYS A 15 -6.09 -24.69 16.60
N GLU A 16 -6.65 -25.05 17.75
CA GLU A 16 -7.77 -25.99 17.87
C GLU A 16 -9.07 -25.26 17.47
N LYS A 17 -9.86 -25.86 16.57
CA LYS A 17 -11.09 -25.27 16.01
C LYS A 17 -12.33 -25.86 16.70
N PRO A 18 -13.19 -25.05 17.35
CA PRO A 18 -14.59 -25.39 17.60
C PRO A 18 -15.51 -24.81 16.51
N ALA A 19 -16.63 -25.49 16.29
CA ALA A 19 -17.52 -25.43 15.12
C ALA A 19 -18.54 -24.23 15.13
N PRO A 20 -19.25 -23.97 14.00
CA PRO A 20 -20.10 -22.79 13.71
C PRO A 20 -21.49 -22.93 14.40
N PRO A 21 -22.46 -21.97 14.38
CA PRO A 21 -22.75 -20.98 13.32
C PRO A 21 -23.22 -19.59 13.79
N GLN A 22 -22.76 -18.54 13.13
CA GLN A 22 -23.47 -17.26 13.12
C GLN A 22 -23.65 -16.84 11.66
N GLU A 23 -24.91 -16.74 11.25
CA GLU A 23 -25.33 -16.05 10.03
C GLU A 23 -24.79 -14.62 10.06
N GLU A 24 -23.74 -14.36 9.29
CA GLU A 24 -23.43 -13.02 8.83
C GLU A 24 -23.42 -13.03 7.30
N GLN A 25 -24.08 -12.00 6.79
CA GLN A 25 -24.54 -11.83 5.42
C GLN A 25 -23.42 -12.09 4.40
N PRO A 26 -23.74 -12.50 3.17
CA PRO A 26 -22.77 -12.46 2.09
C PRO A 26 -22.43 -10.98 1.86
N HIS A 27 -21.37 -10.49 2.49
CA HIS A 27 -20.64 -9.36 1.95
C HIS A 27 -20.13 -9.83 0.60
N GLU A 28 -20.87 -9.48 -0.45
CA GLU A 28 -20.38 -9.48 -1.82
C GLU A 28 -19.04 -8.76 -1.79
N ARG A 29 -17.95 -9.54 -1.77
CA ARG A 29 -16.66 -9.05 -2.22
C ARG A 29 -16.93 -8.59 -3.64
N ARG A 30 -16.98 -7.27 -3.86
CA ARG A 30 -16.91 -6.72 -5.21
C ARG A 30 -15.62 -7.27 -5.80
N GLN A 31 -15.74 -8.25 -6.67
CA GLN A 31 -14.63 -8.69 -7.49
C GLN A 31 -14.23 -7.46 -8.29
N LEU A 32 -13.01 -6.97 -8.10
CA LEU A 32 -12.45 -6.01 -9.05
C LEU A 32 -12.51 -6.69 -10.42
N PRO A 33 -13.00 -6.01 -11.47
CA PRO A 33 -12.83 -6.50 -12.81
C PRO A 33 -11.32 -6.70 -13.04
N THR A 34 -10.88 -7.94 -13.19
CA THR A 34 -9.66 -8.25 -13.94
C THR A 34 -10.00 -8.03 -15.41
N ASP A 35 -10.24 -6.77 -15.76
CA ASP A 35 -10.33 -6.38 -17.14
C ASP A 35 -8.88 -6.27 -17.61
N ASP A 36 -8.46 -7.30 -18.33
CA ASP A 36 -7.28 -7.32 -19.21
C ASP A 36 -7.52 -6.33 -20.38
N ALA A 37 -7.91 -5.10 -20.06
CA ALA A 37 -8.02 -4.00 -21.02
C ALA A 37 -6.65 -3.36 -21.17
N GLU A 38 -6.11 -3.62 -22.35
CA GLU A 38 -5.05 -2.88 -23.01
C GLU A 38 -5.17 -1.37 -22.74
N GLU A 39 -4.24 -0.82 -21.96
CA GLU A 39 -3.63 0.48 -22.25
C GLU A 39 -2.20 0.40 -21.69
N ASP A 40 -1.22 0.37 -22.60
CA ASP A 40 0.17 0.72 -22.32
C ASP A 40 0.21 2.23 -22.02
N ASP A 41 -0.49 2.66 -20.97
CA ASP A 41 -0.39 4.03 -20.49
C ASP A 41 0.99 4.13 -19.82
N PRO A 42 1.94 4.88 -20.41
CA PRO A 42 3.27 5.04 -19.84
C PRO A 42 3.21 5.67 -18.43
N SER A 43 2.09 6.30 -18.08
CA SER A 43 1.82 6.88 -16.78
C SER A 43 1.39 5.83 -15.75
N ARG A 44 0.94 4.63 -16.14
CA ARG A 44 0.53 3.57 -15.21
C ARG A 44 1.74 2.83 -14.64
N LEU A 45 1.76 2.59 -13.33
CA LEU A 45 2.83 1.84 -12.67
C LEU A 45 2.76 0.35 -13.00
N GLY A 46 3.90 -0.25 -13.35
CA GLY A 46 4.06 -1.69 -13.50
C GLY A 46 4.13 -2.43 -12.17
N LEU A 47 3.99 -3.76 -12.21
CA LEU A 47 4.00 -4.60 -11.01
C LEU A 47 5.33 -4.52 -10.23
N ASP A 48 6.46 -4.42 -10.94
CA ASP A 48 7.79 -4.27 -10.31
C ASP A 48 7.94 -2.93 -9.57
N GLU A 49 7.40 -1.85 -10.15
CA GLU A 49 7.39 -0.52 -9.53
C GLU A 49 6.52 -0.52 -8.27
N LEU A 50 5.32 -1.12 -8.33
CA LEU A 50 4.43 -1.28 -7.18
C LEU A 50 5.05 -2.16 -6.08
N THR A 51 5.75 -3.22 -6.47
CA THR A 51 6.48 -4.10 -5.53
C THR A 51 7.61 -3.34 -4.84
N SER A 52 8.30 -2.47 -5.58
CA SER A 52 9.36 -1.61 -5.02
C SER A 52 8.81 -0.62 -3.99
N ILE A 53 7.63 -0.04 -4.25
CA ILE A 53 6.90 0.80 -3.28
C ILE A 53 6.57 -0.01 -2.01
N GLY A 54 6.04 -1.23 -2.17
CA GLY A 54 5.63 -2.09 -1.04
C GLY A 54 6.79 -2.53 -0.13
N HIS A 55 8.02 -2.60 -0.65
CA HIS A 55 9.22 -2.93 0.14
C HIS A 55 9.97 -1.69 0.68
N SER A 56 9.57 -0.48 0.30
CA SER A 56 10.23 0.74 0.74
C SER A 56 9.82 1.12 2.16
N ASN A 57 10.72 0.91 3.13
CA ASN A 57 10.49 1.28 4.53
C ASN A 57 10.16 2.77 4.70
N ASP A 58 10.72 3.64 3.87
CA ASP A 58 10.46 5.07 3.97
C ASP A 58 9.05 5.42 3.49
N VAL A 59 8.57 4.78 2.42
CA VAL A 59 7.17 4.91 1.98
C VAL A 59 6.23 4.41 3.07
N LEU A 60 6.53 3.23 3.65
CA LEU A 60 5.72 2.66 4.72
C LEU A 60 5.63 3.58 5.94
N LYS A 61 6.73 4.24 6.33
CA LYS A 61 6.72 5.23 7.43
C LYS A 61 5.84 6.43 7.13
N TYR A 62 5.84 6.96 5.89
CA TYR A 62 4.92 8.05 5.53
C TYR A 62 3.45 7.58 5.60
N LEU A 63 3.17 6.32 5.26
CA LEU A 63 1.84 5.72 5.38
C LEU A 63 1.41 5.45 6.82
N GLU A 64 2.30 5.48 7.82
CA GLU A 64 1.92 5.48 9.23
C GLU A 64 1.19 6.77 9.62
N ASN A 65 1.38 7.86 8.87
CA ASN A 65 0.68 9.11 9.11
C ASN A 65 -0.78 9.02 8.62
N PRO A 66 -1.79 9.13 9.53
CA PRO A 66 -3.18 9.01 9.15
C PRO A 66 -3.62 10.08 8.13
N ARG A 67 -3.05 11.28 8.18
CA ARG A 67 -3.38 12.38 7.27
C ARG A 67 -3.02 12.05 5.82
N ILE A 68 -1.85 11.44 5.60
CA ILE A 68 -1.42 11.04 4.25
C ILE A 68 -2.37 9.97 3.70
N ARG A 69 -2.75 8.97 4.50
CA ARG A 69 -3.71 7.94 4.07
C ARG A 69 -5.09 8.52 3.75
N GLU A 70 -5.55 9.49 4.53
CA GLU A 70 -6.83 10.18 4.27
C GLU A 70 -6.77 10.95 2.96
N LEU A 71 -5.68 11.70 2.70
CA LEU A 71 -5.48 12.42 1.44
C LEU A 71 -5.44 11.46 0.25
N VAL A 72 -4.67 10.37 0.33
CA VAL A 72 -4.61 9.35 -0.73
C VAL A 72 -5.98 8.72 -0.96
N SER A 73 -6.71 8.37 0.10
CA SER A 73 -8.06 7.79 0.00
C SER A 73 -9.08 8.77 -0.57
N HIS A 74 -8.94 10.07 -0.27
CA HIS A 74 -9.80 11.12 -0.80
C HIS A 74 -9.56 11.31 -2.30
N ILE A 75 -8.29 11.35 -2.73
CA ILE A 75 -7.90 11.44 -4.14
C ILE A 75 -8.41 10.22 -4.91
N ASP A 76 -8.22 9.00 -4.38
CA ASP A 76 -8.65 7.74 -5.01
C ASP A 76 -10.17 7.66 -5.24
N ARG A 77 -10.96 8.29 -4.36
CA ARG A 77 -12.43 8.28 -4.42
C ARG A 77 -13.02 9.50 -5.12
N SER A 78 -12.20 10.46 -5.51
CA SER A 78 -12.69 11.70 -6.08
C SER A 78 -13.15 11.51 -7.52
N THR A 79 -14.01 12.41 -7.98
CA THR A 79 -14.45 12.44 -9.37
C THR A 79 -13.36 13.01 -10.30
N ASP A 80 -12.37 13.71 -9.75
CA ASP A 80 -11.31 14.41 -10.48
C ASP A 80 -9.98 14.32 -9.68
N PRO A 81 -9.28 13.18 -9.76
CA PRO A 81 -8.10 12.91 -8.94
C PRO A 81 -6.92 13.84 -9.27
N GLU A 82 -6.78 14.29 -10.52
CA GLU A 82 -5.70 15.20 -10.94
C GLU A 82 -5.83 16.58 -10.29
N LYS A 83 -7.07 17.09 -10.22
CA LYS A 83 -7.36 18.36 -9.55
C LYS A 83 -7.18 18.25 -8.04
N GLU A 84 -7.71 17.21 -7.41
CA GLU A 84 -7.56 17.00 -5.96
C GLU A 84 -6.09 16.82 -5.57
N LEU A 85 -5.30 16.11 -6.39
CA LEU A 85 -3.86 16.00 -6.20
C LEU A 85 -3.17 17.37 -6.27
N THR A 86 -3.49 18.18 -7.27
CA THR A 86 -2.93 19.54 -7.43
C THR A 86 -3.25 20.43 -6.22
N ASN A 87 -4.49 20.38 -5.73
CA ASN A 87 -4.91 21.13 -4.55
C ASN A 87 -4.16 20.64 -3.30
N ALA A 88 -4.14 19.33 -3.07
CA ALA A 88 -3.50 18.76 -1.89
C ALA A 88 -1.98 19.02 -1.86
N ARG A 89 -1.31 19.07 -3.03
CA ARG A 89 0.10 19.46 -3.15
C ARG A 89 0.34 20.93 -2.78
N SER A 90 -0.63 21.79 -3.06
CA SER A 90 -0.55 23.22 -2.72
C SER A 90 -0.80 23.49 -1.23
N GLU A 91 -1.58 22.63 -0.59
CA GLU A 91 -2.01 22.79 0.81
C GLU A 91 -1.12 22.03 1.81
N ASP A 92 -0.52 20.90 1.39
CA ASP A 92 0.24 20.02 2.27
C ASP A 92 1.62 19.68 1.70
N SER A 93 2.65 20.32 2.27
CA SER A 93 4.04 20.07 1.91
C SER A 93 4.49 18.64 2.21
N MET A 94 3.86 17.96 3.18
CA MET A 94 4.20 16.57 3.51
C MET A 94 3.71 15.61 2.43
N LEU A 95 2.59 15.93 1.77
CA LEU A 95 2.12 15.17 0.61
C LEU A 95 3.07 15.34 -0.58
N GLU A 96 3.60 16.54 -0.82
CA GLU A 96 4.59 16.77 -1.87
C GLU A 96 5.86 15.92 -1.64
N GLU A 97 6.39 15.89 -0.41
CA GLU A 97 7.53 15.03 -0.05
C GLU A 97 7.21 13.56 -0.27
N PHE A 98 6.00 13.12 0.09
CA PHE A 98 5.56 11.74 -0.13
C PHE A 98 5.50 11.39 -1.62
N ILE A 99 4.99 12.29 -2.47
CA ILE A 99 4.94 12.09 -3.93
C ILE A 99 6.36 12.01 -4.49
N GLN A 100 7.27 12.88 -4.06
CA GLN A 100 8.67 12.83 -4.50
C GLN A 100 9.36 11.52 -4.08
N LEU A 101 9.05 11.01 -2.89
CA LEU A 101 9.54 9.71 -2.43
C LEU A 101 9.00 8.56 -3.29
N LEU A 102 7.72 8.59 -3.65
CA LEU A 102 7.12 7.59 -4.54
C LEU A 102 7.80 7.59 -5.91
N LEU A 103 7.95 8.78 -6.53
CA LEU A 103 8.61 8.95 -7.83
C LEU A 103 10.06 8.46 -7.81
N ARG A 104 10.80 8.73 -6.73
CA ARG A 104 12.16 8.22 -6.54
C ARG A 104 12.18 6.70 -6.40
N THR A 105 11.20 6.13 -5.71
CA THR A 105 11.11 4.69 -5.46
C THR A 105 10.77 3.90 -6.72
N THR A 106 9.95 4.48 -7.60
CA THR A 106 9.58 3.86 -8.88
C THR A 106 10.59 4.12 -10.00
N GLY A 107 11.64 4.92 -9.74
CA GLY A 107 12.61 5.30 -10.76
C GLY A 107 12.09 6.35 -11.75
N ARG A 108 10.87 6.86 -11.55
CA ARG A 108 10.27 7.95 -12.33
C ARG A 108 10.71 9.30 -11.80
N LYS A 109 12.02 9.54 -11.79
CA LYS A 109 12.52 10.89 -11.52
C LYS A 109 12.06 11.77 -12.70
N ARG A 110 11.53 12.97 -12.44
CA ARG A 110 11.33 13.95 -13.53
C ARG A 110 12.73 14.29 -14.04
N ASP A 111 13.07 13.83 -15.23
CA ASP A 111 14.23 14.29 -15.98
C ASP A 111 13.93 15.70 -16.52
N ASP A 112 13.78 16.68 -15.62
CA ASP A 112 13.84 18.09 -15.95
C ASP A 112 15.32 18.50 -16.14
N GLU A 113 16.08 17.78 -16.98
CA GLU A 113 17.38 18.17 -17.54
C GLU A 113 17.96 17.01 -18.38
N GLN A 114 17.68 16.99 -19.68
CA GLN A 114 18.61 16.58 -20.76
C GLN A 114 17.94 16.68 -22.14
N ASP A 115 17.99 17.85 -22.78
CA ASP A 115 18.71 18.08 -24.04
C ASP A 115 18.86 19.60 -24.24
N SER A 116 19.90 20.01 -24.97
CA SER A 116 20.54 21.33 -24.98
C SER A 116 19.82 22.42 -25.78
#